data_AF-A0A515AA62-F1
#
_entry.id   AF-A0A515AA62-F1
#
_cell.length_a   1.000
_cell.length_b   1.000
_cell.length_c   1.000
_cell.angle_alpha   90.00
_cell.angle_beta   90.00
_cell.angle_gamma   90.00
#
_symmetry.space_group_name_H-M   'P 1'
#
loop_
_entity.id
_entity.type
_entity.pdbx_description
1 polymer ?
#
loop_
_entity_poly.entity_id
_entity_poly.type
_entity_poly.pdbx_seq_one_letter_code
_entity_poly.pdbx_strand_id
1 'polypeptide(L)'
;MKTTIANRFSHLILPFAWVLTLWAVGYGVSYGQGAVPPKPATTQPLATSVAASPVDSLTFDFNQDISVQLIPFDEMFKIALAYSPAVRFESALATAQQAAYQLSKLQLFQNIGGFANYSSGNQAILSTGTNTSDQLGQISNGYRYGVNLSFSIHNIIARPQEIRLAKATYEANKERSRTAEIQLKRDLFNLYQDLLLSQRVLQIRLRDDQSSLAAYRIAEVEMQKGKITPEAAANNSSRYAESRTTVEQAKTQFIKNIYALELAVGVPIRQLKRQ
;
A
#
# COMPACT_ATOMS: atom_id res chain seq x y z
N MET A 1 -16.13 -24.27 41.55
CA MET A 1 -16.94 -23.05 41.36
C MET A 1 -16.47 -22.44 40.04
N LYS A 2 -17.06 -22.70 38.87
CA LYS A 2 -18.40 -22.26 38.37
C LYS A 2 -18.72 -20.82 38.76
N THR A 3 -18.48 -19.86 37.85
CA THR A 3 -19.56 -19.13 37.17
C THR A 3 -19.05 -18.27 36.01
N THR A 4 -19.73 -18.46 34.88
CA THR A 4 -19.79 -17.68 33.65
C THR A 4 -20.91 -16.64 33.77
N ILE A 5 -20.71 -15.38 33.37
CA ILE A 5 -21.76 -14.43 32.93
C ILE A 5 -21.08 -13.44 31.95
N ALA A 6 -21.16 -13.60 30.63
CA ALA A 6 -22.24 -13.17 29.72
C ALA A 6 -22.44 -11.62 29.71
N ASN A 7 -21.94 -10.93 28.69
CA ASN A 7 -22.68 -10.54 27.48
C ASN A 7 -23.75 -9.47 27.72
N ARG A 8 -23.48 -8.22 27.29
CA ARG A 8 -24.53 -7.28 26.91
C ARG A 8 -24.17 -6.54 25.62
N PHE A 9 -25.05 -6.74 24.67
CA PHE A 9 -25.15 -6.18 23.34
C PHE A 9 -25.65 -4.72 23.36
N SER A 10 -25.15 -3.98 22.37
CA SER A 10 -25.85 -3.10 21.42
C SER A 10 -26.48 -1.76 21.85
N HIS A 11 -26.40 -0.84 20.87
CA HIS A 11 -27.06 0.47 20.72
C HIS A 11 -26.29 1.63 21.40
N LEU A 12 -26.00 2.78 20.80
CA LEU A 12 -26.53 3.48 19.62
C LEU A 12 -25.55 4.66 19.34
N ILE A 13 -24.92 4.73 18.16
CA ILE A 13 -25.02 5.76 17.11
C ILE A 13 -24.78 7.24 17.56
N LEU A 14 -23.67 7.80 17.05
CA LEU A 14 -23.29 9.23 16.95
C LEU A 14 -24.36 10.09 16.25
N PRO A 15 -24.42 11.41 16.56
CA PRO A 15 -23.92 12.41 15.57
C PRO A 15 -23.22 13.60 16.29
N PHE A 16 -21.99 14.01 16.01
CA PHE A 16 -21.44 14.68 14.81
C PHE A 16 -22.36 15.71 14.15
N ALA A 17 -22.50 16.87 14.79
CA ALA A 17 -23.08 18.07 14.20
C ALA A 17 -21.97 18.97 13.65
N TRP A 18 -21.77 18.92 12.34
CA TRP A 18 -21.09 19.96 11.57
C TRP A 18 -22.10 21.05 11.24
N VAL A 19 -21.77 22.30 11.56
CA VAL A 19 -22.46 23.49 11.02
C VAL A 19 -21.55 24.07 9.96
N LEU A 20 -21.94 23.90 8.70
CA LEU A 20 -21.30 24.51 7.53
C LEU A 20 -22.34 25.46 6.92
N THR A 21 -22.21 26.74 7.22
CA THR A 21 -23.04 27.80 6.64
C THR A 21 -22.50 28.14 5.26
N LEU A 22 -23.27 27.79 4.24
CA LEU A 22 -23.01 28.08 2.83
C LEU A 22 -23.81 29.33 2.45
N TRP A 23 -23.10 30.38 2.03
CA TRP A 23 -23.71 31.55 1.40
C TRP A 23 -23.95 31.23 -0.09
N ALA A 24 -25.21 31.25 -0.50
CA ALA A 24 -25.62 31.18 -1.91
C ALA A 24 -26.15 32.56 -2.32
N VAL A 25 -25.45 33.23 -3.24
CA VAL A 25 -25.99 34.32 -4.05
C VAL A 25 -26.10 33.78 -5.46
N GLY A 26 -27.33 33.78 -5.97
CA GLY A 26 -27.67 33.18 -7.25
C GLY A 26 -27.26 34.01 -8.45
N TYR A 27 -27.02 33.30 -9.55
CA TYR A 27 -27.42 33.71 -10.89
C TYR A 27 -27.95 32.45 -11.60
N GLY A 28 -29.22 32.50 -11.97
CA GLY A 28 -29.85 31.46 -12.77
C GLY A 28 -29.58 31.67 -14.25
N VAL A 29 -29.49 30.58 -15.00
CA VAL A 29 -30.06 30.48 -16.35
C VAL A 29 -30.54 29.04 -16.55
N SER A 30 -31.82 28.91 -16.85
CA SER A 30 -32.52 27.68 -17.24
C SER A 30 -32.38 27.49 -18.76
N TYR A 31 -32.10 26.28 -19.21
CA TYR A 31 -32.44 25.82 -20.57
C TYR A 31 -32.84 24.34 -20.57
N GLY A 32 -34.13 24.11 -20.76
CA GLY A 32 -34.70 23.25 -21.81
C GLY A 32 -34.35 21.77 -21.83
N GLN A 33 -35.29 20.95 -21.37
CA GLN A 33 -35.45 19.54 -21.72
C GLN A 33 -35.62 19.34 -23.24
N GLY A 34 -35.05 18.26 -23.76
CA GLY A 34 -35.32 17.76 -25.11
C GLY A 34 -34.74 16.36 -25.31
N ALA A 35 -35.46 15.34 -24.89
CA ALA A 35 -35.17 13.94 -25.19
C ALA A 35 -35.74 13.55 -26.56
N VAL A 36 -34.94 12.92 -27.41
CA VAL A 36 -35.40 12.21 -28.63
C VAL A 36 -34.58 10.89 -28.76
N PRO A 37 -35.20 9.74 -29.08
CA PRO A 37 -34.65 8.37 -28.94
C PRO A 37 -33.74 7.90 -30.11
N PRO A 38 -33.11 6.69 -30.04
CA PRO A 38 -31.92 6.34 -30.84
C PRO A 38 -32.25 5.75 -32.22
N LYS A 39 -31.34 5.98 -33.18
CA LYS A 39 -31.37 5.40 -34.54
C LYS A 39 -30.50 4.13 -34.60
N PRO A 40 -31.00 2.97 -35.06
CA PRO A 40 -30.19 1.78 -35.29
C PRO A 40 -29.69 1.73 -36.74
N ALA A 41 -28.43 1.32 -36.94
CA ALA A 41 -27.94 0.80 -38.22
C ALA A 41 -26.88 -0.27 -37.98
N THR A 42 -27.13 -1.41 -38.58
CA THR A 42 -26.46 -2.71 -38.52
C THR A 42 -25.28 -2.82 -39.49
N THR A 43 -24.29 -3.67 -39.13
CA THR A 43 -23.40 -4.53 -39.99
C THR A 43 -22.42 -3.82 -40.95
N GLN A 44 -21.13 -4.19 -41.13
CA GLN A 44 -20.43 -5.49 -41.08
C GLN A 44 -18.88 -5.25 -41.18
N PRO A 45 -17.98 -6.27 -41.29
CA PRO A 45 -16.78 -6.46 -40.46
C PRO A 45 -15.46 -5.95 -41.07
N LEU A 46 -14.48 -5.59 -40.21
CA LEU A 46 -13.07 -5.57 -40.62
C LEU A 46 -12.34 -6.76 -40.03
N ALA A 47 -11.97 -7.70 -40.90
CA ALA A 47 -11.03 -8.76 -40.61
C ALA A 47 -9.60 -8.20 -40.65
N THR A 48 -8.86 -8.49 -39.56
CA THR A 48 -7.42 -8.78 -39.49
C THR A 48 -6.42 -7.88 -40.22
N SER A 49 -5.62 -7.14 -39.43
CA SER A 49 -4.16 -7.18 -39.56
C SER A 49 -3.49 -7.28 -38.19
N VAL A 50 -3.11 -8.52 -37.85
CA VAL A 50 -1.78 -8.98 -37.41
C VAL A 50 -0.98 -8.09 -36.42
N ALA A 51 -0.54 -8.77 -35.35
CA ALA A 51 0.51 -8.41 -34.38
C ALA A 51 0.11 -7.56 -33.16
N ALA A 52 -0.93 -7.98 -32.45
CA ALA A 52 -0.88 -7.90 -30.99
C ALA A 52 -0.06 -9.10 -30.48
N SER A 53 1.27 -8.98 -30.51
CA SER A 53 2.07 -9.81 -29.60
C SER A 53 1.61 -9.45 -28.19
N PRO A 54 1.19 -10.40 -27.34
CA PRO A 54 1.11 -10.11 -25.92
C PRO A 54 2.51 -9.63 -25.52
N VAL A 55 2.60 -8.39 -25.03
CA VAL A 55 3.83 -7.85 -24.41
C VAL A 55 3.95 -8.50 -23.03
N ASP A 56 4.11 -9.82 -23.06
CA ASP A 56 4.48 -10.66 -21.93
C ASP A 56 5.89 -11.17 -22.26
N SER A 57 6.82 -10.23 -22.41
CA SER A 57 8.22 -10.52 -22.73
C SER A 57 8.97 -10.93 -21.45
N LEU A 58 8.46 -11.98 -20.81
CA LEU A 58 9.20 -12.89 -19.94
C LEU A 58 10.23 -13.61 -20.81
N THR A 59 11.41 -13.01 -20.99
CA THR A 59 12.56 -13.69 -21.59
C THR A 59 13.65 -13.81 -20.55
N PHE A 60 13.34 -14.54 -19.47
CA PHE A 60 14.37 -15.28 -18.75
C PHE A 60 14.66 -16.54 -19.55
N ASP A 61 15.93 -16.77 -19.84
CA ASP A 61 16.33 -18.04 -20.41
C ASP A 61 16.33 -19.07 -19.28
N PHE A 62 15.35 -19.97 -19.28
CA PHE A 62 15.22 -21.04 -18.29
C PHE A 62 16.43 -21.98 -18.27
N ASN A 63 17.23 -21.99 -19.34
CA ASN A 63 18.42 -22.82 -19.47
C ASN A 63 19.68 -22.18 -18.89
N GLN A 64 19.68 -20.86 -18.66
CA GLN A 64 20.80 -20.17 -18.01
C GLN A 64 20.49 -19.94 -16.52
N ASP A 65 21.53 -20.01 -15.68
CA ASP A 65 21.39 -19.78 -14.24
C ASP A 65 20.83 -18.37 -13.98
N ILE A 66 19.76 -18.30 -13.19
CA ILE A 66 19.07 -17.05 -12.87
C ILE A 66 19.94 -16.15 -12.01
N SER A 67 20.89 -16.71 -11.25
CA SER A 67 21.88 -15.91 -10.51
C SER A 67 22.77 -15.06 -11.42
N VAL A 68 22.90 -15.41 -12.70
CA VAL A 68 23.65 -14.64 -13.71
C VAL A 68 22.76 -13.61 -14.39
N GLN A 69 21.46 -13.92 -14.56
CA GLN A 69 20.49 -13.03 -15.22
C GLN A 69 19.89 -11.98 -14.28
N LEU A 70 19.83 -12.24 -12.98
CA LEU A 70 19.39 -11.29 -11.98
C LEU A 70 20.51 -10.33 -11.58
N ILE A 71 20.09 -9.11 -11.27
CA ILE A 71 20.90 -8.15 -10.53
C ILE A 71 21.35 -8.76 -9.18
N PRO A 72 22.58 -8.48 -8.70
CA PRO A 72 23.05 -8.95 -7.40
C PRO A 72 22.08 -8.61 -6.27
N PHE A 73 22.00 -9.49 -5.25
CA PHE A 73 21.10 -9.31 -4.11
C PHE A 73 21.18 -7.91 -3.47
N ASP A 74 22.39 -7.36 -3.32
CA ASP A 74 22.57 -6.04 -2.69
C ASP A 74 21.97 -4.89 -3.50
N GLU A 75 22.01 -4.96 -4.82
CA GLU A 75 21.39 -3.96 -5.71
C GLU A 75 19.87 -4.15 -5.75
N MET A 76 19.38 -5.39 -5.76
CA MET A 76 17.95 -5.69 -5.63
C MET A 76 17.39 -5.19 -4.29
N PHE A 77 18.13 -5.33 -3.21
CA PHE A 77 17.74 -4.83 -1.89
C PHE A 77 17.66 -3.30 -1.85
N LYS A 78 18.59 -2.59 -2.51
CA LYS A 78 18.52 -1.12 -2.63
C LYS A 78 17.28 -0.66 -3.38
N ILE A 79 16.93 -1.34 -4.48
CA ILE A 79 15.71 -1.07 -5.24
C ILE A 79 14.48 -1.37 -4.38
N ALA A 80 14.46 -2.51 -3.69
CA ALA A 80 13.38 -2.90 -2.80
C ALA A 80 13.18 -1.89 -1.66
N LEU A 81 14.25 -1.37 -1.06
CA LEU A 81 14.15 -0.31 -0.05
C LEU A 81 13.50 0.96 -0.59
N ALA A 82 13.78 1.33 -1.83
CA ALA A 82 13.23 2.52 -2.46
C ALA A 82 11.74 2.38 -2.81
N TYR A 83 11.30 1.19 -3.21
CA TYR A 83 9.96 0.98 -3.78
C TYR A 83 9.02 0.12 -2.93
N SER A 84 9.50 -0.58 -1.90
CA SER A 84 8.67 -1.44 -1.06
C SER A 84 7.57 -0.65 -0.35
N PRO A 85 6.28 -0.99 -0.58
CA PRO A 85 5.16 -0.31 0.08
C PRO A 85 5.21 -0.42 1.60
N ALA A 86 5.69 -1.56 2.13
CA ALA A 86 5.76 -1.80 3.57
C ALA A 86 6.76 -0.86 4.26
N VAL A 87 7.96 -0.70 3.70
CA VAL A 87 8.98 0.23 4.22
C VAL A 87 8.54 1.68 4.05
N ARG A 88 7.90 2.01 2.92
CA ARG A 88 7.34 3.36 2.69
C ARG A 88 6.23 3.72 3.68
N PHE A 89 5.38 2.76 4.06
CA PHE A 89 4.35 2.99 5.06
C PHE A 89 4.94 3.26 6.44
N GLU A 90 5.89 2.42 6.89
CA GLU A 90 6.51 2.57 8.22
C GLU A 90 7.38 3.83 8.31
N SER A 91 8.09 4.19 7.23
CA SER A 91 8.84 5.45 7.17
C SER A 91 7.92 6.69 7.17
N ALA A 92 6.81 6.67 6.42
CA ALA A 92 5.82 7.74 6.46
C ALA A 92 5.19 7.89 7.85
N LEU A 93 4.92 6.78 8.55
CA LEU A 93 4.45 6.79 9.93
C LEU A 93 5.48 7.41 10.87
N ALA A 94 6.76 7.06 10.74
CA ALA A 94 7.84 7.68 11.53
C ALA A 94 7.94 9.20 11.28
N THR A 95 7.81 9.65 10.02
CA THR A 95 7.76 11.08 9.68
C THR A 95 6.54 11.78 10.28
N ALA A 96 5.35 11.15 10.25
CA ALA A 96 4.15 11.70 10.86
C ALA A 96 4.32 11.87 12.38
N GLN A 97 4.93 10.90 13.06
CA GLN A 97 5.21 10.99 14.50
C GLN A 97 6.29 12.01 14.84
N GLN A 98 7.28 12.20 13.95
CA GLN A 98 8.24 13.28 14.07
C GLN A 98 7.52 14.65 14.02
N ALA A 99 6.60 14.83 13.08
CA ALA A 99 5.81 16.05 12.98
C ALA A 99 4.94 16.26 14.22
N ALA A 100 4.32 15.20 14.77
CA ALA A 100 3.56 15.26 16.01
C ALA A 100 4.42 15.66 17.22
N TYR A 101 5.64 15.15 17.32
CA TYR A 101 6.60 15.55 18.36
C TYR A 101 7.00 17.03 18.24
N GLN A 102 7.25 17.53 17.02
CA GLN A 102 7.54 18.95 16.82
C GLN A 102 6.32 19.83 17.12
N LEU A 103 5.12 19.38 16.73
CA LEU A 103 3.88 20.08 17.05
C LEU A 103 3.67 20.19 18.57
N SER A 104 3.94 19.13 19.32
CA SER A 104 3.87 19.14 20.79
C SER A 104 4.81 20.18 21.42
N LYS A 105 6.00 20.40 20.82
CA LYS A 105 6.90 21.49 21.24
C LYS A 105 6.34 22.86 20.88
N LEU A 106 5.80 23.02 19.68
CA LEU A 106 5.24 24.30 19.22
C LEU A 106 4.00 24.72 20.01
N GLN A 107 3.20 23.75 20.47
CA GLN A 107 2.05 24.01 21.34
C GLN A 107 2.42 24.70 22.66
N LEU A 108 3.68 24.59 23.11
CA LEU A 108 4.17 25.37 24.25
C LEU A 108 4.05 26.88 24.00
N PHE A 109 4.31 27.30 22.76
CA PHE A 109 4.26 28.69 22.33
C PHE A 109 2.85 29.14 21.91
N GLN A 110 1.90 28.22 21.74
CA GLN A 110 0.52 28.54 21.29
C GLN A 110 -0.25 29.42 22.29
N ASN A 111 0.18 29.46 23.55
CA ASN A 111 -0.40 30.32 24.59
C ASN A 111 0.11 31.77 24.56
N ILE A 112 0.98 32.10 23.59
CA ILE A 112 1.52 33.44 23.37
C ILE A 112 0.91 33.93 22.05
N GLY A 113 -0.11 34.80 22.15
CA GLY A 113 -0.81 35.35 21.00
C GLY A 113 -0.89 36.86 21.07
N GLY A 114 -0.53 37.53 19.97
CA GLY A 114 -0.88 38.93 19.78
C GLY A 114 -2.33 39.04 19.33
N PHE A 115 -3.09 39.97 19.90
CA PHE A 115 -4.41 40.34 19.37
C PHE A 115 -4.37 41.79 18.92
N ALA A 116 -4.97 42.03 17.76
CA ALA A 116 -5.26 43.37 17.26
C ALA A 116 -6.74 43.37 16.88
N ASN A 117 -7.55 44.05 17.68
CA ASN A 117 -8.98 44.18 17.48
C ASN A 117 -9.27 45.62 17.08
N TYR A 118 -9.97 45.79 15.97
CA TYR A 118 -10.58 47.05 15.57
C TYR A 118 -12.08 46.93 15.80
N SER A 119 -12.62 47.77 16.68
CA SER A 119 -14.07 47.83 16.93
C SER A 119 -14.59 49.18 16.50
N SER A 120 -15.63 49.17 15.66
CA SER A 120 -16.37 50.35 15.21
C SER A 120 -17.86 50.07 15.42
N GLY A 121 -18.53 50.92 16.20
CA GLY A 121 -19.93 50.74 16.59
C GLY A 121 -20.30 51.48 17.88
N ASN A 122 -21.61 51.61 18.15
CA ASN A 122 -22.15 52.28 19.34
C ASN A 122 -21.96 51.41 20.59
N GLN A 123 -21.13 51.85 21.55
CA GLN A 123 -20.78 51.10 22.77
C GLN A 123 -21.70 51.41 23.98
N ALA A 124 -23.00 51.63 23.76
CA ALA A 124 -23.95 52.05 24.79
C ALA A 124 -24.25 51.01 25.92
N ILE A 125 -23.55 49.87 26.01
CA ILE A 125 -23.86 48.77 26.96
C ILE A 125 -22.86 48.69 28.14
N LEU A 126 -22.07 49.73 28.41
CA LEU A 126 -21.19 49.77 29.61
C LEU A 126 -21.31 51.04 30.47
N SER A 127 -22.32 51.88 30.24
CA SER A 127 -22.64 52.97 31.17
C SER A 127 -23.79 52.58 32.09
N THR A 128 -23.54 51.70 33.07
CA THR A 128 -24.41 51.59 34.26
C THR A 128 -24.04 52.71 35.23
N GLY A 129 -24.04 53.95 34.72
CA GLY A 129 -23.87 55.19 35.47
C GLY A 129 -24.97 56.13 35.01
N THR A 130 -25.91 56.38 35.90
CA THR A 130 -27.06 57.28 35.76
C THR A 130 -26.62 58.63 35.21
N ASN A 131 -26.76 58.87 33.91
CA ASN A 131 -26.96 60.18 33.25
C ASN A 131 -27.27 59.98 31.76
N THR A 132 -28.56 60.06 31.42
CA THR A 132 -29.17 59.76 30.11
C THR A 132 -29.16 60.94 29.13
N SER A 133 -28.20 61.87 29.22
CA SER A 133 -28.15 63.06 28.38
C SER A 133 -26.94 63.16 27.43
N ASP A 134 -26.04 62.17 27.40
CA ASP A 134 -24.88 62.15 26.50
C ASP A 134 -24.90 60.94 25.54
N GLN A 135 -26.07 60.67 24.96
CA GLN A 135 -26.32 59.53 24.09
C GLN A 135 -26.00 59.80 22.60
N LEU A 136 -25.36 60.94 22.27
CA LEU A 136 -25.01 61.32 20.90
C LEU A 136 -23.51 61.25 20.57
N GLY A 137 -22.63 60.97 21.54
CA GLY A 137 -21.18 61.07 21.33
C GLY A 137 -20.39 59.74 21.39
N GLN A 138 -21.01 58.61 21.71
CA GLN A 138 -20.27 57.37 22.00
C GLN A 138 -20.04 56.45 20.78
N ILE A 139 -19.68 57.03 19.63
CA ILE A 139 -19.00 56.28 18.58
C ILE A 139 -17.54 56.10 19.02
N SER A 140 -17.30 55.11 19.86
CA SER A 140 -15.95 54.76 20.30
C SER A 140 -15.33 53.82 19.26
N ASN A 141 -14.73 54.43 18.23
CA ASN A 141 -13.80 53.75 17.34
C ASN A 141 -12.50 53.52 18.11
N GLY A 142 -12.23 52.28 18.49
CA GLY A 142 -11.09 51.92 19.33
C GLY A 142 -10.23 50.86 18.67
N TYR A 143 -8.93 51.13 18.57
CA TYR A 143 -7.92 50.12 18.29
C TYR A 143 -7.48 49.50 19.61
N ARG A 144 -7.66 48.18 19.77
CA ARG A 144 -7.13 47.42 20.91
C ARG A 144 -6.05 46.49 20.40
N TYR A 145 -4.80 46.84 20.65
CA TYR A 145 -3.66 45.95 20.48
C TYR A 145 -3.22 45.47 21.86
N GLY A 146 -2.87 44.20 21.97
CA GLY A 146 -2.35 43.63 23.20
C GLY A 146 -1.77 42.25 22.98
N VAL A 147 -1.00 41.80 23.95
CA VAL A 147 -0.49 40.43 23.97
C VAL A 147 -1.28 39.68 25.03
N ASN A 148 -1.87 38.55 24.65
CA ASN A 148 -2.52 37.65 25.58
C ASN A 148 -1.54 36.51 25.92
N LEU A 149 -1.30 36.33 27.21
CA LEU A 149 -0.53 35.24 27.78
C LEU A 149 -1.50 34.39 28.62
N SER A 150 -1.93 33.25 28.08
CA SER A 150 -2.85 32.35 28.78
C SER A 150 -2.13 31.11 29.29
N PHE A 151 -1.66 31.11 30.53
CA PHE A 151 -1.01 29.95 31.13
C PHE A 151 -2.01 29.13 31.96
N SER A 152 -2.48 27.99 31.43
CA SER A 152 -3.20 27.00 32.25
C SER A 152 -2.23 26.21 33.12
N ILE A 153 -2.56 26.01 34.40
CA ILE A 153 -1.76 25.18 35.35
C ILE A 153 -1.55 23.76 34.81
N HIS A 154 -2.56 23.22 34.12
CA HIS A 154 -2.46 21.94 33.41
C HIS A 154 -1.30 21.91 32.41
N ASN A 155 -1.03 23.01 31.71
CA ASN A 155 0.06 23.09 30.74
C ASN A 155 1.46 23.02 31.40
N ILE A 156 1.59 23.35 32.69
CA ILE A 156 2.89 23.33 33.37
C ILE A 156 3.23 21.90 33.83
N ILE A 157 2.21 21.15 34.26
CA ILE A 157 2.40 19.82 34.86
C ILE A 157 2.30 18.70 33.80
N ALA A 158 1.33 18.77 32.88
CA ALA A 158 1.06 17.69 31.93
C ALA A 158 1.96 17.74 30.68
N ARG A 159 2.37 18.95 30.22
CA ARG A 159 3.12 19.10 28.95
C ARG A 159 4.47 18.41 28.90
N PRO A 160 5.30 18.42 29.96
CA PRO A 160 6.55 17.66 29.92
C PRO A 160 6.31 16.16 29.72
N GLN A 161 5.21 15.63 30.25
CA GLN A 161 4.83 14.23 30.08
C GLN A 161 4.32 13.95 28.66
N GLU A 162 3.52 14.84 28.08
CA GLU A 162 3.08 14.76 26.68
C GLU A 162 4.25 14.80 25.71
N ILE A 163 5.21 15.70 25.90
CA ILE A 163 6.41 15.79 25.07
C ILE A 163 7.27 14.53 25.21
N ARG A 164 7.39 14.00 26.43
CA ARG A 164 8.12 12.74 26.68
C ARG A 164 7.44 11.56 25.99
N LEU A 165 6.11 11.50 26.03
CA LEU A 165 5.32 10.48 25.34
C LEU A 165 5.47 10.61 23.81
N ALA A 166 5.36 11.82 23.26
CA ALA A 166 5.56 12.09 21.83
C ALA A 166 6.98 11.73 21.38
N LYS A 167 8.00 11.99 22.21
CA LYS A 167 9.38 11.58 21.95
C LYS A 167 9.52 10.05 21.96
N ALA A 168 9.03 9.38 22.98
CA ALA A 168 9.12 7.92 23.10
C ALA A 168 8.38 7.20 21.97
N THR A 169 7.21 7.72 21.57
CA THR A 169 6.46 7.20 20.42
C THR A 169 7.20 7.42 19.10
N TYR A 170 7.81 8.58 18.89
CA TYR A 170 8.68 8.81 17.72
C TYR A 170 9.87 7.85 17.70
N GLU A 171 10.58 7.67 18.82
CA GLU A 171 11.71 6.73 18.93
C GLU A 171 11.27 5.28 18.66
N ALA A 172 10.14 4.85 19.23
CA ALA A 172 9.58 3.52 18.97
C ALA A 172 9.22 3.31 17.49
N ASN A 173 8.60 4.29 16.83
CA ASN A 173 8.25 4.20 15.41
C ASN A 173 9.49 4.24 14.51
N LYS A 174 10.55 4.95 14.91
CA LYS A 174 11.83 4.93 14.21
C LYS A 174 12.48 3.55 14.25
N GLU A 175 12.52 2.90 15.42
CA GLU A 175 13.03 1.53 15.51
C GLU A 175 12.13 0.54 14.75
N ARG A 176 10.80 0.74 14.77
CA ARG A 176 9.86 -0.05 13.97
C ARG A 176 10.14 0.03 12.48
N SER A 177 10.45 1.22 11.95
CA SER A 177 10.87 1.38 10.54
C SER A 177 12.14 0.58 10.24
N ARG A 178 13.14 0.61 11.13
CA ARG A 178 14.37 -0.20 10.97
C ARG A 178 14.09 -1.70 11.02
N THR A 179 13.20 -2.14 11.91
CA THR A 179 12.75 -3.54 11.94
C THR A 179 12.08 -3.93 10.64
N ALA A 180 11.28 -3.06 10.04
CA ALA A 180 10.66 -3.30 8.73
C ALA A 180 11.70 -3.45 7.62
N GLU A 181 12.77 -2.65 7.62
CA GLU A 181 13.88 -2.79 6.66
C GLU A 181 14.62 -4.12 6.82
N ILE A 182 14.91 -4.53 8.06
CA ILE A 182 15.55 -5.82 8.36
C ILE A 182 14.64 -6.98 7.93
N GLN A 183 13.35 -6.86 8.20
CA GLN A 183 12.36 -7.86 7.81
C GLN A 183 12.27 -7.99 6.29
N LEU A 184 12.21 -6.87 5.57
CA LEU A 184 12.25 -6.85 4.11
C LEU A 184 13.52 -7.53 3.59
N LYS A 185 14.69 -7.25 4.18
CA LYS A 185 15.95 -7.89 3.79
C LYS A 185 15.88 -9.40 3.93
N ARG A 186 15.35 -9.89 5.05
CA ARG A 186 15.21 -11.32 5.34
C ARG A 186 14.24 -11.99 4.37
N ASP A 187 13.10 -11.35 4.14
CA ASP A 187 12.06 -11.90 3.27
C ASP A 187 12.53 -11.93 1.81
N LEU A 188 13.20 -10.87 1.35
CA LEU A 188 13.82 -10.82 0.02
C LEU A 188 14.91 -11.88 -0.14
N PHE A 189 15.73 -12.09 0.89
CA PHE A 189 16.75 -13.14 0.88
C PHE A 189 16.12 -14.52 0.72
N ASN A 190 15.09 -14.83 1.51
CA ASN A 190 14.38 -16.11 1.41
C ASN A 190 13.76 -16.31 0.03
N LEU A 191 13.07 -15.29 -0.50
CA LEU A 191 12.47 -15.34 -1.84
C LEU A 191 13.52 -15.54 -2.94
N TYR A 192 14.68 -14.88 -2.83
CA TYR A 192 15.79 -15.06 -3.75
C TYR A 192 16.32 -16.51 -3.72
N GLN A 193 16.51 -17.07 -2.53
CA GLN A 193 16.97 -18.44 -2.36
C GLN A 193 15.92 -19.46 -2.85
N ASP A 194 14.64 -19.23 -2.59
CA ASP A 194 13.54 -20.06 -3.06
C ASP A 194 13.42 -20.05 -4.58
N LEU A 195 13.67 -18.89 -5.21
CA LEU A 195 13.73 -18.76 -6.66
C LEU A 195 14.87 -19.60 -7.25
N LEU A 196 16.08 -19.46 -6.73
CA LEU A 196 17.24 -20.26 -7.16
C LEU A 196 17.00 -21.76 -6.98
N LEU A 197 16.42 -22.15 -5.84
CA LEU A 197 16.08 -23.55 -5.57
C LEU A 197 15.05 -24.06 -6.57
N SER A 198 13.98 -23.31 -6.80
CA SER A 198 12.92 -23.72 -7.74
C SER A 198 13.41 -23.86 -9.17
N GLN A 199 14.37 -23.04 -9.60
CA GLN A 199 15.04 -23.21 -10.89
C GLN A 199 15.83 -24.51 -10.95
N ARG A 200 16.66 -24.79 -9.95
CA ARG A 200 17.44 -26.03 -9.90
C ARG A 200 16.55 -27.27 -9.93
N VAL A 201 15.46 -27.25 -9.18
CA VAL A 201 14.45 -28.32 -9.18
C VAL A 201 13.83 -28.45 -10.57
N LEU A 202 13.44 -27.36 -11.22
CA LEU A 202 12.89 -27.39 -12.58
C LEU A 202 13.88 -28.01 -13.57
N GLN A 203 15.16 -27.63 -13.53
CA GLN A 203 16.19 -28.20 -14.41
C GLN A 203 16.36 -29.71 -14.20
N ILE A 204 16.35 -30.17 -12.94
CA ILE A 204 16.40 -31.60 -12.60
C ILE A 204 15.18 -32.32 -13.18
N ARG A 205 13.97 -31.77 -13.00
CA ARG A 205 12.73 -32.36 -13.52
C ARG A 205 12.69 -32.40 -15.04
N LEU A 206 13.20 -31.38 -15.73
CA LEU A 206 13.31 -31.37 -17.19
C LEU A 206 14.24 -32.50 -17.68
N ARG A 207 15.37 -32.73 -17.01
CA ARG A 207 16.28 -33.84 -17.36
C ARG A 207 15.65 -35.21 -17.10
N ASP A 208 14.89 -35.34 -16.01
CA ASP A 208 14.14 -36.55 -15.68
C ASP A 208 13.03 -36.85 -16.70
N ASP A 209 12.30 -35.82 -17.16
CA ASP A 209 11.27 -35.95 -18.20
C ASP A 209 11.87 -36.40 -19.54
N GLN A 210 13.03 -35.85 -19.94
CA GLN A 210 13.73 -36.30 -21.15
C GLN A 210 14.18 -37.77 -21.03
N SER A 211 14.66 -38.17 -19.85
CA SER A 211 15.08 -39.56 -19.59
C SER A 211 13.88 -40.50 -19.60
N SER A 212 12.76 -40.10 -18.98
CA SER A 212 11.50 -40.84 -18.96
C SER A 212 10.89 -40.96 -20.36
N LEU A 213 10.96 -39.91 -21.18
CA LEU A 213 10.52 -39.95 -22.58
C LEU A 213 11.35 -40.92 -23.40
N ALA A 214 12.68 -40.94 -23.22
CA ALA A 214 13.56 -41.89 -23.89
C ALA A 214 13.22 -43.33 -23.48
N ALA A 215 13.02 -43.59 -22.19
CA ALA A 215 12.62 -44.91 -21.68
C ALA A 215 11.25 -45.35 -22.23
N TYR A 216 10.27 -44.45 -22.28
CA TYR A 216 8.96 -44.71 -22.87
C TYR A 216 9.06 -45.10 -24.35
N ARG A 217 9.83 -44.36 -25.15
CA ARG A 217 10.06 -44.67 -26.58
C ARG A 217 10.76 -46.01 -26.79
N ILE A 218 11.74 -46.34 -25.96
CA ILE A 218 12.41 -47.66 -26.01
C ILE A 218 11.40 -48.77 -25.70
N ALA A 219 10.62 -48.61 -24.64
CA ALA A 219 9.59 -49.58 -24.27
C ALA A 219 8.54 -49.78 -25.37
N GLU A 220 8.12 -48.70 -26.04
CA GLU A 220 7.18 -48.79 -27.16
C GLU A 220 7.76 -49.62 -28.32
N VAL A 221 9.03 -49.38 -28.68
CA VAL A 221 9.73 -50.14 -29.72
C VAL A 221 9.93 -51.60 -29.32
N GLU A 222 10.25 -51.89 -28.06
CA GLU A 222 10.43 -53.25 -27.55
C GLU A 222 9.10 -54.01 -27.46
N MET A 223 8.01 -53.33 -27.11
CA MET A 223 6.65 -53.89 -27.11
C MET A 223 6.21 -54.27 -28.52
N GLN A 224 6.45 -53.39 -29.50
CA GLN A 224 6.16 -53.67 -30.91
C GLN A 224 6.94 -54.89 -31.44
N LYS A 225 8.15 -55.12 -30.90
CA LYS A 225 8.98 -56.30 -31.21
C LYS A 225 8.61 -57.54 -30.36
N GLY A 226 7.61 -57.44 -29.49
CA GLY A 226 7.19 -58.52 -28.60
C GLY A 226 8.21 -58.89 -27.51
N LYS A 227 9.19 -58.04 -27.23
CA LYS A 227 10.27 -58.30 -26.26
C LYS A 227 9.87 -58.05 -24.80
N ILE A 228 8.87 -57.19 -24.58
CA ILE A 228 8.35 -56.85 -23.25
C ILE A 228 6.85 -57.09 -23.16
N THR A 229 6.34 -57.28 -21.94
CA THR A 229 4.90 -57.42 -21.70
C THR A 229 4.16 -56.08 -21.84
N PRO A 230 2.88 -56.08 -22.23
CA PRO A 230 2.06 -54.87 -22.26
C PRO A 230 1.99 -54.14 -20.90
N GLU A 231 2.03 -54.90 -19.80
CA GLU A 231 2.06 -54.37 -18.44
C GLU A 231 3.33 -53.53 -18.19
N ALA A 232 4.49 -54.01 -18.63
CA ALA A 232 5.75 -53.26 -18.52
C ALA A 232 5.72 -51.96 -19.34
N ALA A 233 5.13 -51.99 -20.54
CA ALA A 233 4.95 -50.79 -21.36
C ALA A 233 3.98 -49.78 -20.71
N ALA A 234 2.87 -50.25 -20.14
CA ALA A 234 1.91 -49.41 -19.41
C ALA A 234 2.57 -48.73 -18.20
N ASN A 235 3.39 -49.46 -17.44
CA ASN A 235 4.14 -48.89 -16.31
C ASN A 235 5.10 -47.77 -16.75
N ASN A 236 5.80 -47.93 -17.88
CA ASN A 236 6.66 -46.86 -18.42
C ASN A 236 5.86 -45.66 -18.93
N SER A 237 4.68 -45.88 -19.52
CA SER A 237 3.76 -44.79 -19.90
C SER A 237 3.29 -44.00 -18.68
N SER A 238 2.92 -44.68 -17.60
CA SER A 238 2.50 -44.03 -16.35
C SER A 238 3.63 -43.21 -15.73
N ARG A 239 4.87 -43.74 -15.71
CA ARG A 239 6.06 -43.00 -15.24
C ARG A 239 6.33 -41.75 -16.07
N TYR A 240 6.19 -41.82 -17.39
CA TYR A 240 6.35 -40.65 -18.26
C TYR A 240 5.26 -39.59 -17.99
N ALA A 241 4.00 -40.01 -17.85
CA ALA A 241 2.90 -39.10 -17.51
C ALA A 241 3.10 -38.42 -16.13
N GLU A 242 3.61 -39.17 -15.15
CA GLU A 242 3.97 -38.65 -13.83
C GLU A 242 5.10 -37.63 -13.91
N SER A 243 6.22 -37.97 -14.57
CA SER A 243 7.36 -37.07 -14.74
C SER A 243 6.93 -35.75 -15.40
N ARG A 244 6.12 -35.82 -16.46
CA ARG A 244 5.55 -34.64 -17.13
C ARG A 244 4.69 -33.79 -16.21
N THR A 245 3.88 -34.41 -15.35
CA THR A 245 3.08 -33.70 -14.34
C THR A 245 3.97 -32.97 -13.34
N THR A 246 5.05 -33.61 -12.88
CA THR A 246 5.99 -32.98 -11.94
C THR A 246 6.77 -31.81 -12.56
N VAL A 247 7.06 -31.86 -13.86
CA VAL A 247 7.67 -30.73 -14.59
C VAL A 247 6.73 -29.53 -14.60
N GLU A 248 5.45 -29.72 -14.93
CA GLU A 248 4.48 -28.62 -14.96
C GLU A 248 4.24 -28.02 -13.56
N GLN A 249 4.27 -28.85 -12.51
CA GLN A 249 4.26 -28.37 -11.12
C GLN A 249 5.50 -27.54 -10.79
N ALA A 250 6.69 -28.01 -11.17
CA ALA A 250 7.94 -27.29 -10.94
C ALA A 250 7.98 -25.94 -11.70
N LYS A 251 7.49 -25.90 -12.95
CA LYS A 251 7.33 -24.65 -13.73
C LYS A 251 6.40 -23.68 -13.02
N THR A 252 5.25 -24.17 -12.56
CA THR A 252 4.28 -23.36 -11.83
C THR A 252 4.89 -22.77 -10.56
N GLN A 253 5.64 -23.56 -9.80
CA GLN A 253 6.29 -23.08 -8.58
C GLN A 253 7.36 -22.02 -8.89
N PHE A 254 8.14 -22.24 -9.94
CA PHE A 254 9.14 -21.27 -10.41
C PHE A 254 8.50 -19.92 -10.77
N ILE A 255 7.41 -19.95 -11.55
CA ILE A 255 6.66 -18.74 -11.94
C ILE A 255 6.07 -18.04 -10.72
N LYS A 256 5.54 -18.79 -9.74
CA LYS A 256 5.04 -18.20 -8.48
C LYS A 256 6.15 -17.48 -7.71
N ASN A 257 7.34 -18.07 -7.62
CA ASN A 257 8.47 -17.46 -6.91
C ASN A 257 8.96 -16.18 -7.61
N ILE A 258 8.92 -16.13 -8.94
CA ILE A 258 9.15 -14.92 -9.74
C ILE A 258 8.18 -13.80 -9.34
N TYR A 259 6.86 -14.08 -9.37
CA TYR A 259 5.85 -13.06 -9.04
C TYR A 259 5.92 -12.63 -7.58
N ALA A 260 6.24 -13.55 -6.67
CA ALA A 260 6.44 -13.23 -5.25
C ALA A 260 7.62 -12.27 -5.06
N LEU A 261 8.70 -12.44 -5.82
CA LEU A 261 9.85 -11.54 -5.80
C LEU A 261 9.48 -10.14 -6.34
N GLU A 262 8.74 -10.07 -7.46
CA GLU A 262 8.26 -8.78 -7.99
C GLU A 262 7.42 -8.01 -6.98
N LEU A 263 6.50 -8.69 -6.31
CA LEU A 263 5.63 -8.08 -5.31
C LEU A 263 6.42 -7.56 -4.10
N ALA A 264 7.44 -8.32 -3.66
CA ALA A 264 8.28 -7.93 -2.53
C ALA A 264 9.17 -6.72 -2.84
N VAL A 265 9.71 -6.64 -4.06
CA VAL A 265 10.54 -5.53 -4.51
C VAL A 265 9.69 -4.29 -4.86
N GLY A 266 8.45 -4.49 -5.30
CA GLY A 266 7.55 -3.41 -5.71
C GLY A 266 7.85 -2.86 -7.12
N VAL A 267 8.63 -3.60 -7.92
CA VAL A 267 9.08 -3.20 -9.26
C VAL A 267 8.90 -4.40 -10.21
N PRO A 268 8.44 -4.20 -11.46
CA PRO A 268 8.34 -5.28 -12.43
C PRO A 268 9.71 -5.88 -12.75
N ILE A 269 9.77 -7.20 -12.95
CA ILE A 269 10.99 -7.99 -13.15
C ILE A 269 11.84 -7.51 -14.33
N ARG A 270 11.23 -6.81 -15.29
CA ARG A 270 11.92 -6.20 -16.43
C ARG A 270 13.05 -5.26 -15.99
N GLN A 271 12.91 -4.62 -14.81
CA GLN A 271 13.95 -3.76 -14.24
C GLN A 271 14.95 -4.51 -13.37
N LEU A 272 14.71 -5.80 -13.08
CA LEU A 272 15.58 -6.68 -12.30
C LEU A 272 16.46 -7.60 -13.16
N LYS A 273 16.29 -7.55 -14.48
CA LYS A 273 17.16 -8.23 -15.44
C LYS A 273 18.44 -7.44 -15.60
N ARG A 274 19.58 -8.09 -15.38
CA ARG A 274 20.90 -7.54 -15.70
C ARG A 274 20.98 -7.37 -17.23
N GLN A 275 21.27 -6.15 -17.69
CA GLN A 275 21.51 -5.88 -19.12
C GLN A 275 22.78 -6.60 -19.58
#